data_AF-A6GMM5-F1
#
_entry.id   AF-A6GMM5-F1
#
_cell.length_a   1.000
_cell.length_b   1.000
_cell.length_c   1.000
_cell.angle_alpha   90.00
_cell.angle_beta   90.00
_cell.angle_gamma   90.00
#
_symmetry.space_group_name_H-M   'P 1'
#
loop_
_entity.id
_entity.type
_entity.pdbx_description
1 polymer ?
#
loop_
_entity_poly.entity_id
_entity_poly.type
_entity_poly.pdbx_seq_one_letter_code
_entity_poly.pdbx_strand_id
1 'polypeptide(L)'
;MKVWLKCAFVAGLLFAGVAQANEPVVFVLAASDKVVVSNPKGQQYSALPTQRLLHGHTVAVPKGQRFSVLVLNTGNRRVYNGPAQLKVIADTVRVLSGPAVKVFPVEQAHLDLIDQWINLYARPRGVLPVKGEKADATEDKSLRVLRPIDGSLLLTRNPEFVFQGDLPREGNLMLFDSKGKRFWVEPLESEYVSLPPAAKFEWGQSFTWEVRRLTGGRVVSGSFHIASEETARSLLEARVPDTAGTMPEAKLFYGMRLQLAKAFKEANEVWESLGMELTTQGQPSRIRP
;
A
#
# COMPACT_ATOMS: atom_id res chain seq x y z
N MET A 1 27.65 -55.81 -46.61
CA MET A 1 26.75 -54.64 -46.72
C MET A 1 25.31 -55.15 -46.62
N LYS A 2 24.34 -54.50 -45.96
CA LYS A 2 24.36 -53.25 -45.18
C LYS A 2 24.13 -53.52 -43.68
N VAL A 3 24.36 -52.53 -42.82
CA VAL A 3 24.38 -52.68 -41.35
C VAL A 3 23.28 -51.84 -40.69
N TRP A 4 22.41 -52.54 -39.96
CA TRP A 4 21.62 -52.12 -38.78
C TRP A 4 20.57 -50.98 -38.87
N LEU A 5 19.53 -51.18 -38.05
CA LEU A 5 18.58 -50.17 -37.59
C LEU A 5 19.31 -48.96 -36.98
N LYS A 6 18.75 -47.76 -37.16
CA LYS A 6 18.99 -46.61 -36.28
C LYS A 6 17.67 -46.05 -35.77
N CYS A 7 17.46 -46.17 -34.48
CA CYS A 7 16.38 -45.48 -33.77
C CYS A 7 16.70 -43.99 -33.59
N ALA A 8 15.64 -43.21 -33.41
CA ALA A 8 15.59 -41.91 -32.72
C ALA A 8 16.78 -40.93 -32.86
N PHE A 9 16.51 -39.76 -33.46
CA PHE A 9 16.56 -38.54 -32.65
C PHE A 9 15.57 -37.49 -33.18
N VAL A 10 14.52 -37.21 -32.39
CA VAL A 10 13.67 -36.03 -32.62
C VAL A 10 14.36 -34.85 -31.94
N ALA A 11 15.07 -34.04 -32.72
CA ALA A 11 15.68 -32.81 -32.21
C ALA A 11 14.61 -31.72 -32.07
N GLY A 12 14.50 -31.14 -30.87
CA GLY A 12 13.56 -30.09 -30.45
C GLY A 12 13.14 -29.15 -31.59
N LEU A 13 11.89 -29.10 -32.03
CA LEU A 13 10.69 -28.77 -31.25
C LEU A 13 10.90 -27.56 -30.33
N LEU A 14 10.14 -26.51 -30.65
CA LEU A 14 9.81 -25.35 -29.82
C LEU A 14 10.94 -24.34 -29.55
N PHE A 15 10.72 -23.16 -30.14
CA PHE A 15 10.84 -21.90 -29.43
C PHE A 15 10.34 -22.05 -27.98
N ALA A 16 11.28 -22.20 -27.05
CA ALA A 16 11.05 -21.91 -25.64
C ALA A 16 10.99 -20.38 -25.44
N GLY A 17 10.05 -19.73 -26.13
CA GLY A 17 9.57 -18.41 -25.74
C GLY A 17 8.95 -18.61 -24.36
N VAL A 18 9.71 -18.28 -23.31
CA VAL A 18 9.33 -18.55 -21.93
C VAL A 18 8.18 -17.60 -21.57
N ALA A 19 6.96 -18.05 -21.88
CA ALA A 19 5.73 -17.49 -21.37
C ALA A 19 5.76 -17.64 -19.84
N GLN A 20 6.30 -16.63 -19.16
CA GLN A 20 6.23 -16.51 -17.71
C GLN A 20 4.78 -16.21 -17.34
N ALA A 21 3.96 -17.26 -17.32
CA ALA A 21 2.55 -17.21 -16.96
C ALA A 21 2.42 -16.85 -15.47
N ASN A 22 2.44 -15.55 -15.18
CA ASN A 22 2.39 -14.84 -13.90
C ASN A 22 2.26 -15.74 -12.66
N GLU A 23 3.39 -16.31 -12.18
CA GLU A 23 3.47 -16.97 -10.87
C GLU A 23 2.87 -16.02 -9.80
N PRO A 24 1.94 -16.44 -8.93
CA PRO A 24 1.56 -15.63 -7.76
C PRO A 24 2.79 -15.39 -6.89
N VAL A 25 3.01 -14.13 -6.51
CA VAL A 25 4.20 -13.68 -5.77
C VAL A 25 3.78 -13.16 -4.40
N VAL A 26 3.98 -13.92 -3.33
CA VAL A 26 3.89 -13.34 -1.98
C VAL A 26 5.19 -12.58 -1.72
N PHE A 27 5.10 -11.33 -1.25
CA PHE A 27 6.25 -10.50 -0.92
C PHE A 27 6.31 -10.16 0.57
N VAL A 28 7.52 -10.13 1.14
CA VAL A 28 7.77 -9.86 2.57
C VAL A 28 8.94 -8.88 2.76
N LEU A 29 8.75 -7.84 3.57
CA LEU A 29 9.82 -7.03 4.15
C LEU A 29 10.21 -7.62 5.50
N ALA A 30 11.51 -7.82 5.77
CA ALA A 30 12.00 -8.30 7.05
C ALA A 30 13.08 -7.37 7.65
N ALA A 31 12.74 -6.75 8.79
CA ALA A 31 13.65 -6.13 9.74
C ALA A 31 13.78 -7.03 10.99
N SER A 32 14.69 -6.70 11.91
CA SER A 32 14.90 -7.48 13.14
C SER A 32 13.73 -7.45 14.15
N ASP A 33 12.86 -6.43 14.11
CA ASP A 33 11.67 -6.34 14.98
C ASP A 33 10.34 -6.04 14.25
N LYS A 34 10.34 -5.96 12.90
CA LYS A 34 9.18 -5.64 12.07
C LYS A 34 9.13 -6.48 10.80
N VAL A 35 7.94 -6.93 10.42
CA VAL A 35 7.68 -7.62 9.14
C VAL A 35 6.39 -7.08 8.52
N VAL A 36 6.39 -6.90 7.20
CA VAL A 36 5.21 -6.56 6.39
C VAL A 36 5.08 -7.57 5.26
N VAL A 37 3.85 -8.00 4.97
CA VAL A 37 3.53 -8.98 3.93
C VAL A 37 2.52 -8.37 2.97
N SER A 38 2.78 -8.42 1.66
CA SER A 38 1.83 -8.02 0.61
C SER A 38 1.58 -9.17 -0.38
N ASN A 39 0.38 -9.23 -0.96
CA ASN A 39 0.01 -10.31 -1.87
C ASN A 39 -0.87 -9.82 -3.05
N PRO A 40 -0.31 -9.69 -4.27
CA PRO A 40 -1.03 -9.29 -5.47
C PRO A 40 -2.03 -10.34 -6.00
N LYS A 41 -2.15 -11.53 -5.37
CA LYS A 41 -3.08 -12.60 -5.81
C LYS A 41 -3.77 -13.35 -4.66
N GLY A 42 -4.49 -12.64 -3.78
CA GLY A 42 -5.69 -13.12 -3.06
C GLY A 42 -5.56 -14.26 -2.02
N GLN A 43 -4.45 -14.98 -1.94
CA GLN A 43 -4.20 -15.96 -0.87
C GLN A 43 -4.13 -15.21 0.48
N GLN A 44 -4.86 -15.70 1.48
CA GLN A 44 -5.03 -15.03 2.77
C GLN A 44 -3.80 -15.15 3.70
N TYR A 45 -2.65 -14.61 3.29
CA TYR A 45 -1.53 -14.36 4.18
C TYR A 45 -1.78 -13.07 4.95
N SER A 46 -2.38 -13.21 6.12
CA SER A 46 -2.51 -12.11 7.09
C SER A 46 -1.15 -11.48 7.38
N ALA A 47 -1.11 -10.17 7.65
CA ALA A 47 0.00 -9.55 8.37
C ALA A 47 0.16 -10.25 9.74
N LEU A 48 1.05 -11.24 9.82
CA LEU A 48 1.31 -12.01 11.02
C LEU A 48 2.04 -11.10 12.02
N PRO A 49 1.62 -11.05 13.30
CA PRO A 49 2.38 -10.32 14.32
C PRO A 49 3.83 -10.78 14.34
N THR A 50 4.81 -9.84 14.39
CA THR A 50 6.24 -10.15 14.22
C THR A 50 6.71 -11.34 15.06
N GLN A 51 6.19 -11.45 16.29
CA GLN A 51 6.41 -12.56 17.22
C GLN A 51 6.21 -13.95 16.58
N ARG A 52 5.16 -14.16 15.76
CA ARG A 52 4.92 -15.45 15.08
C ARG A 52 5.98 -15.79 14.04
N LEU A 53 6.62 -14.78 13.44
CA LEU A 53 7.68 -14.94 12.45
C LEU A 53 9.04 -15.13 13.14
N LEU A 54 9.32 -14.36 14.20
CA LEU A 54 10.51 -14.50 15.06
C LEU A 54 10.63 -15.91 15.67
N HIS A 55 9.49 -16.55 16.02
CA HIS A 55 9.48 -17.93 16.53
C HIS A 55 9.60 -19.02 15.44
N GLY A 56 9.77 -18.66 14.17
CA GLY A 56 10.11 -19.63 13.12
C GLY A 56 8.92 -20.09 12.27
N HIS A 57 8.20 -19.18 11.62
CA HIS A 57 7.03 -19.52 10.81
C HIS A 57 7.39 -20.32 9.55
N THR A 58 6.74 -21.47 9.34
CA THR A 58 6.91 -22.29 8.12
C THR A 58 5.96 -21.81 7.03
N VAL A 59 6.51 -21.49 5.86
CA VAL A 59 5.78 -21.10 4.64
C VAL A 59 5.96 -22.18 3.58
N ALA A 60 4.84 -22.76 3.13
CA ALA A 60 4.81 -23.60 1.94
C ALA A 60 4.65 -22.73 0.70
N VAL A 61 5.50 -22.94 -0.32
CA VAL A 61 5.40 -22.29 -1.63
C VAL A 61 4.99 -23.36 -2.65
N PRO A 62 3.73 -23.38 -3.14
CA PRO A 62 3.26 -24.36 -4.12
C PRO A 62 3.99 -24.29 -5.47
N LYS A 63 3.90 -25.36 -6.26
CA LYS A 63 4.49 -25.42 -7.62
C LYS A 63 3.98 -24.27 -8.50
N GLY A 64 4.89 -23.56 -9.15
CA GLY A 64 4.56 -22.40 -10.00
C GLY A 64 4.14 -21.15 -9.23
N GLN A 65 4.49 -21.07 -7.94
CA GLN A 65 4.34 -19.88 -7.10
C GLN A 65 5.70 -19.36 -6.64
N ARG A 66 5.77 -18.08 -6.30
CA ARG A 66 6.98 -17.36 -5.90
C ARG A 66 6.80 -16.76 -4.52
N PHE A 67 7.83 -16.86 -3.69
CA PHE A 67 7.94 -16.16 -2.41
C PHE A 67 9.18 -15.27 -2.48
N SER A 68 9.01 -13.98 -2.24
CA SER A 68 10.06 -12.96 -2.39
C SER A 68 10.21 -12.21 -1.08
N VAL A 69 11.44 -12.14 -0.55
CA VAL A 69 11.71 -11.54 0.77
C VAL A 69 12.86 -10.55 0.66
N LEU A 70 12.63 -9.31 1.06
CA LEU A 70 13.66 -8.29 1.21
C LEU A 70 14.09 -8.23 2.67
N VAL A 71 15.33 -8.65 2.93
CA VAL A 71 15.94 -8.67 4.26
C VAL A 71 16.81 -7.42 4.40
N LEU A 72 16.28 -6.41 5.11
CA LEU A 72 16.84 -5.05 5.14
C LEU A 72 18.26 -5.03 5.70
N ASN A 73 18.51 -5.74 6.82
CA ASN A 73 19.82 -5.91 7.44
C ASN A 73 20.91 -6.48 6.51
N THR A 74 20.54 -7.03 5.34
CA THR A 74 21.47 -7.58 4.35
C THR A 74 21.45 -6.85 3.00
N GLY A 75 20.58 -5.85 2.81
CA GLY A 75 20.41 -5.15 1.53
C GLY A 75 20.00 -6.06 0.35
N ASN A 76 19.46 -7.25 0.61
CA ASN A 76 19.26 -8.29 -0.40
C ASN A 76 17.79 -8.77 -0.47
N ARG A 77 17.29 -8.89 -1.69
CA ARG A 77 16.05 -9.60 -2.03
C ARG A 77 16.36 -11.06 -2.32
N ARG A 78 15.67 -11.96 -1.62
CA ARG A 78 15.75 -13.41 -1.77
C ARG A 78 14.47 -13.94 -2.40
N VAL A 79 14.58 -14.64 -3.52
CA VAL A 79 13.46 -15.18 -4.28
C VAL A 79 13.51 -16.70 -4.25
N TYR A 80 12.39 -17.30 -3.86
CA TYR A 80 12.18 -18.73 -3.68
C TYR A 80 11.02 -19.15 -4.61
N ASN A 81 11.29 -20.06 -5.55
CA ASN A 81 10.27 -20.62 -6.44
C ASN A 81 9.79 -21.98 -5.91
N GLY A 82 8.48 -22.23 -5.94
CA GLY A 82 7.90 -23.49 -5.47
C GLY A 82 7.98 -24.63 -6.52
N PRO A 83 7.92 -25.91 -6.08
CA PRO A 83 7.55 -26.36 -4.74
C PRO A 83 8.68 -26.21 -3.71
N ALA A 84 8.42 -25.52 -2.61
CA ALA A 84 9.38 -25.32 -1.53
C ALA A 84 8.71 -25.28 -0.16
N GLN A 85 9.47 -25.62 0.88
CA GLN A 85 9.13 -25.38 2.29
C GLN A 85 10.20 -24.46 2.87
N LEU A 86 9.78 -23.35 3.45
CA LEU A 86 10.66 -22.29 3.96
C LEU A 86 10.38 -22.08 5.44
N LYS A 87 11.38 -21.71 6.23
CA LYS A 87 11.22 -21.24 7.61
C LYS A 87 11.72 -19.80 7.72
N VAL A 88 10.79 -18.88 7.95
CA VAL A 88 11.12 -17.48 8.27
C VAL A 88 11.61 -17.43 9.71
N ILE A 89 12.77 -16.82 9.93
CA ILE A 89 13.44 -16.60 11.22
C ILE A 89 13.97 -15.16 11.26
N ALA A 90 14.56 -14.74 12.38
CA ALA A 90 14.68 -13.35 12.83
C ALA A 90 14.49 -12.19 11.81
N ASP A 91 15.41 -11.61 11.03
CA ASP A 91 16.70 -11.94 10.38
C ASP A 91 16.69 -12.56 8.97
N THR A 92 16.14 -13.76 8.73
CA THR A 92 16.42 -14.48 7.48
C THR A 92 15.39 -15.54 7.12
N VAL A 93 15.51 -16.15 5.94
CA VAL A 93 14.64 -17.26 5.52
C VAL A 93 15.47 -18.48 5.12
N ARG A 94 15.31 -19.55 5.90
CA ARG A 94 15.96 -20.84 5.71
C ARG A 94 15.11 -21.72 4.80
N VAL A 95 15.71 -22.30 3.76
CA VAL A 95 15.07 -23.38 3.00
C VAL A 95 15.05 -24.65 3.85
N LEU A 96 13.89 -25.29 3.97
CA LEU A 96 13.72 -26.63 4.53
C LEU A 96 13.72 -27.68 3.41
N SER A 97 13.05 -27.39 2.28
CA SER A 97 13.12 -28.16 1.05
C SER A 97 12.74 -27.29 -0.16
N GLY A 98 13.08 -27.74 -1.37
CA GLY A 98 12.79 -27.05 -2.64
C GLY A 98 14.05 -26.53 -3.35
N PRO A 99 13.88 -25.74 -4.42
CA PRO A 99 14.98 -25.15 -5.18
C PRO A 99 15.91 -24.25 -4.37
N ALA A 100 17.13 -24.03 -4.88
CA ALA A 100 18.06 -23.04 -4.33
C ALA A 100 17.48 -21.62 -4.42
N VAL A 101 17.75 -20.81 -3.39
CA VAL A 101 17.35 -19.40 -3.34
C VAL A 101 18.10 -18.57 -4.37
N LYS A 102 17.39 -17.69 -5.08
CA LYS A 102 18.00 -16.67 -5.94
C LYS A 102 18.15 -15.38 -5.12
N VAL A 103 19.36 -14.85 -5.05
CA VAL A 103 19.67 -13.63 -4.27
C VAL A 103 19.96 -12.49 -5.24
N PHE A 104 19.39 -11.31 -4.96
CA PHE A 104 19.58 -10.09 -5.73
C PHE A 104 19.88 -8.94 -4.78
N PRO A 105 20.87 -8.08 -5.06
CA PRO A 105 21.04 -6.84 -4.32
C PRO A 105 19.83 -5.92 -4.53
N VAL A 106 19.58 -5.04 -3.56
CA VAL A 106 18.62 -3.94 -3.66
C VAL A 106 19.37 -2.62 -3.56
N GLU A 107 18.98 -1.66 -4.38
CA GLU A 107 19.59 -0.32 -4.45
C GLU A 107 19.40 0.43 -3.13
N GLN A 108 20.41 1.18 -2.69
CA GLN A 108 20.37 1.90 -1.41
C GLN A 108 19.15 2.81 -1.27
N ALA A 109 18.79 3.54 -2.33
CA ALA A 109 17.60 4.42 -2.34
C ALA A 109 16.27 3.68 -2.07
N HIS A 110 16.20 2.38 -2.37
CA HIS A 110 15.05 1.54 -2.03
C HIS A 110 15.11 1.05 -0.57
N LEU A 111 16.29 0.84 0.00
CA LEU A 111 16.46 0.52 1.43
C LEU A 111 16.13 1.74 2.30
N ASP A 112 16.67 2.91 1.96
CA ASP A 112 16.42 4.19 2.65
C ASP A 112 14.90 4.53 2.66
N LEU A 113 14.23 4.29 1.54
CA LEU A 113 12.78 4.46 1.36
C LEU A 113 11.99 3.55 2.30
N ILE A 114 12.38 2.27 2.41
CA ILE A 114 11.71 1.32 3.30
C ILE A 114 11.93 1.72 4.75
N ASP A 115 13.15 2.07 5.16
CA ASP A 115 13.46 2.44 6.54
C ASP A 115 12.73 3.72 6.97
N GLN A 116 12.63 4.73 6.09
CA GLN A 116 11.80 5.92 6.32
C GLN A 116 10.32 5.54 6.52
N TRP A 117 9.77 4.72 5.62
CA TRP A 117 8.37 4.28 5.67
C TRP A 117 8.07 3.39 6.89
N ILE A 118 9.00 2.51 7.27
CA ILE A 118 8.97 1.67 8.49
C ILE A 118 9.02 2.52 9.77
N ASN A 119 9.57 3.74 9.69
CA ASN A 119 9.67 4.65 10.82
C ASN A 119 8.50 5.64 10.94
N LEU A 120 7.70 5.86 9.89
CA LEU A 120 6.39 6.55 9.99
C LEU A 120 5.49 5.93 11.08
N TYR A 121 5.52 4.59 11.18
CA TYR A 121 4.68 3.81 12.08
C TYR A 121 5.43 3.28 13.31
N ALA A 122 6.70 3.69 13.50
CA ALA A 122 7.49 3.34 14.66
C ALA A 122 7.09 4.17 15.88
N ARG A 123 6.14 3.67 16.68
CA ARG A 123 5.87 4.23 18.02
C ARG A 123 7.18 4.27 18.83
N PRO A 124 7.56 5.42 19.43
CA PRO A 124 8.73 5.48 20.29
C PRO A 124 8.60 4.49 21.46
N ARG A 125 9.65 3.71 21.73
CA ARG A 125 9.68 2.76 22.85
C ARG A 125 9.48 3.53 24.16
N GLY A 126 8.35 3.30 24.83
CA GLY A 126 7.96 4.00 26.06
C GLY A 126 6.63 4.76 25.98
N VAL A 127 6.13 5.08 24.77
CA VAL A 127 4.78 5.65 24.61
C VAL A 127 3.74 4.56 24.82
N LEU A 128 3.20 4.48 26.04
CA LEU A 128 2.01 3.69 26.35
C LEU A 128 0.88 4.05 25.38
N PRO A 129 0.05 3.09 24.94
CA PRO A 129 -1.13 3.42 24.15
C PRO A 129 -2.03 4.35 24.96
N VAL A 130 -2.48 5.44 24.34
CA VAL A 130 -3.57 6.26 24.90
C VAL A 130 -4.75 5.30 25.12
N LYS A 131 -5.16 5.15 26.37
CA LYS A 131 -6.12 4.12 26.81
C LYS A 131 -7.56 4.58 26.51
N GLY A 132 -7.82 4.83 25.24
CA GLY A 132 -8.98 5.57 24.73
C GLY A 132 -9.44 5.14 23.35
N GLU A 133 -9.13 3.92 22.91
CA GLU A 133 -9.79 3.27 21.78
C GLU A 133 -9.83 1.75 22.01
N LYS A 134 -10.85 1.30 22.75
CA LYS A 134 -11.41 0.00 22.42
C LYS A 134 -12.10 0.17 21.07
N ALA A 135 -11.86 -0.74 20.14
CA ALA A 135 -12.78 -0.97 19.04
C ALA A 135 -14.01 -1.72 19.58
N ASP A 136 -14.84 -1.03 20.38
CA ASP A 136 -16.15 -1.55 20.75
C ASP A 136 -16.99 -1.64 19.46
N ALA A 137 -17.42 -2.86 19.11
CA ALA A 137 -18.15 -3.15 17.88
C ALA A 137 -19.64 -2.76 17.97
N THR A 138 -19.92 -1.58 18.52
CA THR A 138 -21.17 -0.85 18.31
C THR A 138 -21.13 -0.18 16.94
N GLU A 139 -22.28 -0.04 16.28
CA GLU A 139 -22.45 0.78 15.08
C GLU A 139 -22.27 2.27 15.43
N ASP A 140 -21.01 2.72 15.54
CA ASP A 140 -20.69 4.13 15.70
C ASP A 140 -20.94 4.86 14.37
N LYS A 141 -22.18 5.34 14.20
CA LYS A 141 -22.62 6.13 13.04
C LYS A 141 -22.04 7.55 12.99
N SER A 142 -21.00 7.84 13.78
CA SER A 142 -20.26 9.09 13.69
C SER A 142 -19.83 9.37 12.24
N LEU A 143 -20.02 10.61 11.79
CA LEU A 143 -19.61 11.02 10.46
C LEU A 143 -18.08 10.96 10.34
N ARG A 144 -17.61 10.08 9.47
CA ARG A 144 -16.20 9.87 9.15
C ARG A 144 -15.94 10.35 7.73
N VAL A 145 -14.73 10.88 7.50
CA VAL A 145 -14.25 11.30 6.19
C VAL A 145 -13.22 10.30 5.71
N LEU A 146 -13.55 9.57 4.64
CA LEU A 146 -12.69 8.55 4.04
C LEU A 146 -11.72 9.16 3.02
N ARG A 147 -12.16 10.22 2.32
CA ARG A 147 -11.33 11.05 1.42
C ARG A 147 -11.77 12.52 1.56
N PRO A 148 -10.87 13.50 1.49
CA PRO A 148 -9.42 13.35 1.64
C PRO A 148 -9.08 12.91 3.09
N ILE A 149 -8.08 12.04 3.26
CA ILE A 149 -7.55 11.71 4.59
C ILE A 149 -6.89 12.97 5.17
N ASP A 150 -6.98 13.19 6.48
CA ASP A 150 -6.40 14.38 7.12
C ASP A 150 -4.86 14.47 6.92
N GLY A 151 -4.38 15.66 6.62
CA GLY A 151 -2.99 15.96 6.34
C GLY A 151 -2.49 15.38 5.01
N SER A 152 -3.39 14.96 4.11
CA SER A 152 -3.05 14.40 2.80
C SER A 152 -2.42 15.40 1.83
N LEU A 153 -1.61 14.87 0.91
CA LEU A 153 -1.17 15.54 -0.31
C LEU A 153 -2.10 15.10 -1.45
N LEU A 154 -2.71 16.05 -2.16
CA LEU A 154 -3.51 15.77 -3.35
C LEU A 154 -2.68 16.00 -4.61
N LEU A 155 -2.61 14.99 -5.48
CA LEU A 155 -1.94 15.08 -6.78
C LEU A 155 -2.88 15.61 -7.88
N THR A 156 -3.96 16.31 -7.49
CA THR A 156 -5.03 16.82 -8.35
C THR A 156 -5.52 18.18 -7.85
N ARG A 157 -5.97 19.03 -8.77
CA ARG A 157 -6.67 20.31 -8.49
C ARG A 157 -8.20 20.16 -8.39
N ASN A 158 -8.71 18.92 -8.42
CA ASN A 158 -10.13 18.62 -8.21
C ASN A 158 -10.26 17.81 -6.90
N PRO A 159 -10.48 18.43 -5.73
CA PRO A 159 -10.66 17.71 -4.48
C PRO A 159 -12.00 16.96 -4.45
N GLU A 160 -11.94 15.71 -3.98
CA GLU A 160 -13.10 14.83 -3.81
C GLU A 160 -13.23 14.46 -2.34
N PHE A 161 -14.44 14.61 -1.81
CA PHE A 161 -14.82 14.19 -0.47
C PHE A 161 -15.67 12.92 -0.54
N VAL A 162 -15.33 11.94 0.30
CA VAL A 162 -16.08 10.70 0.51
C VAL A 162 -16.34 10.57 2.00
N PHE A 163 -17.61 10.43 2.37
CA PHE A 163 -18.09 10.33 3.74
C PHE A 163 -18.56 8.91 4.08
N GLN A 164 -18.70 8.63 5.38
CA GLN A 164 -19.31 7.41 5.91
C GLN A 164 -20.02 7.73 7.23
N GLY A 165 -21.19 7.16 7.47
CA GLY A 165 -21.99 7.37 8.69
C GLY A 165 -23.06 8.45 8.50
N ASP A 166 -23.76 8.80 9.59
CA ASP A 166 -24.94 9.67 9.51
C ASP A 166 -24.55 11.12 9.14
N LEU A 167 -24.80 11.49 7.89
CA LEU A 167 -24.63 12.88 7.43
C LEU A 167 -25.52 13.83 8.26
N PRO A 168 -25.01 15.00 8.70
CA PRO A 168 -25.82 16.00 9.35
C PRO A 168 -26.91 16.50 8.40
N ARG A 169 -28.18 16.29 8.77
CA ARG A 169 -29.31 17.00 8.16
C ARG A 169 -29.00 18.48 8.18
N GLU A 170 -29.09 19.14 7.02
CA GLU A 170 -28.77 20.56 6.85
C GLU A 170 -27.31 20.89 7.28
N GLY A 171 -26.37 20.04 6.86
CA GLY A 171 -24.93 20.27 7.01
C GLY A 171 -24.31 21.06 5.85
N ASN A 172 -23.17 21.70 6.13
CA ASN A 172 -22.30 22.26 5.10
C ASN A 172 -20.86 21.76 5.28
N LEU A 173 -20.21 21.46 4.17
CA LEU A 173 -18.76 21.34 4.05
C LEU A 173 -18.19 22.74 3.80
N MET A 174 -17.25 23.18 4.63
CA MET A 174 -16.60 24.48 4.50
C MET A 174 -15.10 24.29 4.28
N LEU A 175 -14.53 24.92 3.26
CA LEU A 175 -13.09 24.98 3.05
C LEU A 175 -12.57 26.38 3.40
N PHE A 176 -11.38 26.43 3.99
CA PHE A 176 -10.67 27.64 4.36
C PHE A 176 -9.24 27.60 3.79
N ASP A 177 -8.76 28.74 3.32
CA ASP A 177 -7.39 28.87 2.83
C ASP A 177 -6.35 28.81 3.97
N SER A 178 -5.06 28.83 3.63
CA SER A 178 -3.95 28.83 4.60
C SER A 178 -3.89 30.05 5.53
N LYS A 179 -4.78 31.05 5.34
CA LYS A 179 -4.94 32.22 6.21
C LYS A 179 -6.22 32.13 7.06
N GLY A 180 -6.95 31.01 7.00
CA GLY A 180 -8.22 30.80 7.69
C GLY A 180 -9.41 31.53 7.05
N LYS A 181 -9.25 32.13 5.86
CA LYS A 181 -10.36 32.77 5.14
C LYS A 181 -11.19 31.70 4.45
N ARG A 182 -12.51 31.77 4.62
CA ARG A 182 -13.47 30.89 3.94
C ARG A 182 -13.30 30.98 2.41
N PHE A 183 -12.94 29.86 1.80
CA PHE A 183 -12.66 29.69 0.38
C PHE A 183 -13.88 29.15 -0.36
N TRP A 184 -14.48 28.07 0.15
CA TRP A 184 -15.66 27.42 -0.44
C TRP A 184 -16.67 26.99 0.64
N VAL A 185 -17.94 26.83 0.25
CA VAL A 185 -19.00 26.21 1.05
C VAL A 185 -19.86 25.37 0.12
N GLU A 186 -20.06 24.09 0.47
CA GLU A 186 -20.89 23.15 -0.26
C GLU A 186 -21.96 22.55 0.69
N PRO A 187 -23.25 22.52 0.30
CA PRO A 187 -24.28 21.78 1.02
C PRO A 187 -23.97 20.27 1.06
N LEU A 188 -24.16 19.62 2.21
CA LEU A 188 -23.94 18.18 2.33
C LEU A 188 -25.21 17.40 2.02
N GLU A 189 -25.48 17.24 0.72
CA GLU A 189 -26.64 16.48 0.21
C GLU A 189 -26.36 14.99 -0.01
N SER A 190 -25.08 14.57 -0.09
CA SER A 190 -24.68 13.19 -0.43
C SER A 190 -23.36 12.76 0.24
N GLU A 191 -23.13 11.45 0.32
CA GLU A 191 -21.89 10.85 0.84
C GLU A 191 -20.67 11.08 -0.07
N TYR A 192 -20.89 11.57 -1.29
CA TYR A 192 -19.85 12.01 -2.23
C TYR A 192 -20.03 13.48 -2.60
N VAL A 193 -18.93 14.24 -2.54
CA VAL A 193 -18.88 15.64 -2.98
C VAL A 193 -17.61 15.85 -3.81
N SER A 194 -17.78 16.14 -5.11
CA SER A 194 -16.69 16.56 -5.99
C SER A 194 -16.73 18.08 -6.13
N LEU A 195 -15.68 18.78 -5.71
CA LEU A 195 -15.69 20.24 -5.75
C LEU A 195 -15.49 20.72 -7.20
N PRO A 196 -16.34 21.65 -7.71
CA PRO A 196 -16.37 21.97 -9.13
C PRO A 196 -15.10 22.71 -9.57
N PRO A 197 -14.61 22.53 -10.82
CA PRO A 197 -13.46 23.27 -11.34
C PRO A 197 -13.59 24.80 -11.28
N ALA A 198 -14.83 25.31 -11.21
CA ALA A 198 -15.14 26.72 -11.00
C ALA A 198 -14.61 27.29 -9.66
N ALA A 199 -14.28 26.44 -8.68
CA ALA A 199 -13.69 26.83 -7.40
C ALA A 199 -12.23 27.34 -7.51
N LYS A 200 -11.55 27.17 -8.65
CA LYS A 200 -10.19 27.69 -8.93
C LYS A 200 -9.15 27.29 -7.88
N PHE A 201 -9.09 26.01 -7.58
CA PHE A 201 -7.95 25.41 -6.88
C PHE A 201 -6.69 25.50 -7.73
N GLU A 202 -5.57 25.89 -7.13
CA GLU A 202 -4.27 25.96 -7.78
C GLU A 202 -3.23 25.07 -7.09
N TRP A 203 -2.19 24.70 -7.84
CA TRP A 203 -1.08 23.90 -7.32
C TRP A 203 -0.35 24.63 -6.18
N GLY A 204 0.07 23.88 -5.16
CA GLY A 204 0.78 24.40 -3.98
C GLY A 204 -0.12 25.05 -2.92
N GLN A 205 -1.45 24.96 -3.03
CA GLN A 205 -2.37 25.52 -2.04
C GLN A 205 -2.67 24.55 -0.88
N SER A 206 -2.58 25.04 0.36
CA SER A 206 -3.03 24.32 1.56
C SER A 206 -4.41 24.79 1.99
N PHE A 207 -5.26 23.83 2.39
CA PHE A 207 -6.60 24.07 2.88
C PHE A 207 -6.85 23.35 4.21
N THR A 208 -7.65 23.97 5.08
CA THR A 208 -8.38 23.25 6.13
C THR A 208 -9.84 23.13 5.73
N TRP A 209 -10.49 22.06 6.19
CA TRP A 209 -11.90 21.81 5.92
C TRP A 209 -12.63 21.44 7.21
N GLU A 210 -13.89 21.84 7.31
CA GLU A 210 -14.77 21.50 8.42
C GLU A 210 -16.17 21.12 7.92
N VAL A 211 -16.75 20.07 8.49
CA VAL A 211 -18.18 19.79 8.39
C VAL A 211 -18.89 20.44 9.57
N ARG A 212 -19.88 21.29 9.30
CA ARG A 212 -20.69 21.98 10.32
C ARG A 212 -22.18 21.73 10.10
N ARG A 213 -22.96 21.73 11.19
CA ARG A 213 -24.43 21.76 11.15
C ARG A 213 -24.91 23.20 10.96
N LEU A 214 -26.00 23.45 10.24
CA LEU A 214 -26.57 24.80 10.12
C LEU A 214 -27.04 25.38 11.47
N THR A 215 -27.44 24.53 12.41
CA THR A 215 -27.74 24.90 13.80
C THR A 215 -26.51 25.27 14.65
N GLY A 216 -25.31 25.24 14.06
CA GLY A 216 -24.05 25.50 14.75
C GLY A 216 -23.36 24.23 15.25
N GLY A 217 -22.05 24.35 15.50
CA GLY A 217 -21.20 23.24 15.92
C GLY A 217 -20.47 22.56 14.75
N ARG A 218 -19.22 22.19 15.02
CA ARG A 218 -18.34 21.42 14.14
C ARG A 218 -18.50 19.92 14.43
N VAL A 219 -18.70 19.13 13.39
CA VAL A 219 -18.86 17.67 13.48
C VAL A 219 -17.49 17.00 13.34
N VAL A 220 -16.78 17.29 12.26
CA VAL A 220 -15.47 16.74 11.91
C VAL A 220 -14.70 17.77 11.09
N SER A 221 -13.37 17.71 11.12
CA SER A 221 -12.48 18.64 10.43
C SER A 221 -11.14 18.01 10.12
N GLY A 222 -10.45 18.55 9.13
CA GLY A 222 -9.10 18.15 8.76
C GLY A 222 -8.45 19.13 7.79
N SER A 223 -7.47 18.64 7.06
CA SER A 223 -6.59 19.41 6.20
C SER A 223 -6.16 18.62 4.97
N PHE A 224 -5.79 19.33 3.90
CA PHE A 224 -5.04 18.76 2.78
C PHE A 224 -4.16 19.85 2.13
N HIS A 225 -3.12 19.42 1.41
CA HIS A 225 -2.30 20.26 0.57
C HIS A 225 -2.41 19.79 -0.88
N ILE A 226 -2.75 20.68 -1.80
CA ILE A 226 -2.63 20.42 -3.23
C ILE A 226 -1.14 20.56 -3.57
N ALA A 227 -0.54 19.51 -4.12
CA ALA A 227 0.88 19.47 -4.43
C ALA A 227 1.33 20.61 -5.37
N SER A 228 2.63 20.91 -5.44
CA SER A 228 3.15 21.70 -6.56
C SER A 228 2.98 20.90 -7.86
N GLU A 229 2.89 21.59 -9.01
CA GLU A 229 2.75 20.92 -10.32
C GLU A 229 3.90 19.96 -10.60
N GLU A 230 5.13 20.35 -10.23
CA GLU A 230 6.31 19.51 -10.35
C GLU A 230 6.26 18.28 -9.45
N THR A 231 5.81 18.42 -8.19
CA THR A 231 5.66 17.28 -7.27
C THR A 231 4.53 16.34 -7.72
N ALA A 232 3.39 16.88 -8.17
CA ALA A 232 2.30 16.09 -8.73
C ALA A 232 2.76 15.30 -9.96
N ARG A 233 3.39 15.99 -10.93
CA ARG A 233 3.95 15.37 -12.13
C ARG A 233 4.99 14.30 -11.79
N SER A 234 5.99 14.63 -10.96
CA SER A 234 7.07 13.71 -10.57
C SER A 234 6.56 12.43 -9.90
N LEU A 235 5.54 12.52 -9.04
CA LEU A 235 4.91 11.35 -8.43
C LEU A 235 4.07 10.56 -9.44
N LEU A 236 3.26 11.22 -10.28
CA LEU A 236 2.40 10.55 -11.26
C LEU A 236 3.17 9.91 -12.43
N GLU A 237 4.26 10.53 -12.89
CA GLU A 237 5.16 9.97 -13.91
C GLU A 237 5.99 8.80 -13.37
N ALA A 238 6.25 8.75 -12.06
CA ALA A 238 6.85 7.60 -11.40
C ALA A 238 5.88 6.41 -11.21
N ARG A 239 4.64 6.49 -11.70
CA ARG A 239 3.64 5.41 -11.60
C ARG A 239 4.11 4.17 -12.34
N VAL A 240 4.42 3.13 -11.57
CA VAL A 240 4.78 1.82 -12.09
C VAL A 240 3.59 1.23 -12.86
N PRO A 241 3.74 0.82 -14.14
CA PRO A 241 2.65 0.28 -14.96
C PRO A 241 2.00 -0.95 -14.32
N ASP A 242 0.68 -1.10 -14.43
CA ASP A 242 0.00 -2.33 -14.01
C ASP A 242 -0.04 -3.33 -15.18
N THR A 243 1.01 -4.14 -15.29
CA THR A 243 1.17 -5.12 -16.38
C THR A 243 1.64 -6.47 -15.86
N ALA A 244 1.46 -7.52 -16.66
CA ALA A 244 1.94 -8.87 -16.35
C ALA A 244 3.46 -8.94 -16.07
N GLY A 245 4.27 -8.10 -16.72
CA GLY A 245 5.71 -8.04 -16.51
C GLY A 245 6.16 -7.21 -15.30
N THR A 246 5.23 -6.52 -14.63
CA THR A 246 5.55 -5.63 -13.51
C THR A 246 5.89 -6.44 -12.27
N MET A 247 7.13 -6.31 -11.80
CA MET A 247 7.56 -6.87 -10.52
C MET A 247 6.78 -6.23 -9.36
N PRO A 248 6.08 -7.00 -8.51
CA PRO A 248 5.32 -6.45 -7.37
C PRO A 248 6.17 -5.61 -6.41
N GLU A 249 7.47 -5.88 -6.35
CA GLU A 249 8.47 -5.08 -5.62
C GLU A 249 8.49 -3.61 -6.07
N ALA A 250 8.32 -3.33 -7.37
CA ALA A 250 8.29 -1.96 -7.89
C ALA A 250 7.01 -1.22 -7.48
N LYS A 251 5.84 -1.89 -7.56
CA LYS A 251 4.57 -1.35 -7.03
C LYS A 251 4.68 -1.02 -5.54
N LEU A 252 5.31 -1.91 -4.76
CA LEU A 252 5.51 -1.72 -3.33
C LEU A 252 6.30 -0.44 -3.03
N PHE A 253 7.44 -0.24 -3.67
CA PHE A 253 8.27 0.95 -3.48
C PHE A 253 7.55 2.23 -3.93
N TYR A 254 6.78 2.17 -5.01
CA TYR A 254 5.94 3.28 -5.45
C TYR A 254 4.85 3.64 -4.42
N GLY A 255 4.15 2.63 -3.85
CA GLY A 255 3.17 2.82 -2.77
C GLY A 255 3.79 3.43 -1.51
N MET A 256 4.99 2.98 -1.11
CA MET A 256 5.74 3.58 -0.01
C MET A 256 6.08 5.06 -0.26
N ARG A 257 6.56 5.39 -1.46
CA ARG A 257 6.91 6.77 -1.84
C ARG A 257 5.70 7.69 -1.79
N LEU A 258 4.56 7.26 -2.34
CA LEU A 258 3.31 8.00 -2.25
C LEU A 258 2.86 8.19 -0.79
N GLN A 259 2.97 7.14 0.04
CA GLN A 259 2.55 7.19 1.44
C GLN A 259 3.45 8.08 2.31
N LEU A 260 4.77 8.10 2.07
CA LEU A 260 5.71 9.08 2.65
C LEU A 260 5.39 10.52 2.21
N ALA A 261 5.00 10.71 0.94
CA ALA A 261 4.50 11.98 0.43
C ALA A 261 3.08 12.33 0.91
N LYS A 262 2.40 11.43 1.65
CA LYS A 262 0.98 11.53 2.06
C LYS A 262 -0.02 11.61 0.89
N ALA A 263 0.36 11.17 -0.30
CA ALA A 263 -0.50 11.00 -1.47
C ALA A 263 -1.40 9.76 -1.29
N PHE A 264 -2.30 9.82 -0.30
CA PHE A 264 -3.01 8.64 0.20
C PHE A 264 -4.05 8.08 -0.77
N LYS A 265 -4.62 8.89 -1.67
CA LYS A 265 -5.56 8.39 -2.71
C LYS A 265 -4.85 7.44 -3.66
N GLU A 266 -3.74 7.91 -4.23
CA GLU A 266 -2.93 7.17 -5.19
C GLU A 266 -2.18 6.02 -4.51
N ALA A 267 -1.75 6.19 -3.25
CA ALA A 267 -1.17 5.11 -2.47
C ALA A 267 -2.20 3.98 -2.25
N ASN A 268 -3.45 4.31 -1.94
CA ASN A 268 -4.51 3.32 -1.75
C ASN A 268 -4.80 2.52 -3.03
N GLU A 269 -4.84 3.15 -4.21
CA GLU A 269 -4.95 2.42 -5.50
C GLU A 269 -3.83 1.38 -5.66
N VAL A 270 -2.60 1.74 -5.28
CA VAL A 270 -1.43 0.85 -5.35
C VAL A 270 -1.56 -0.29 -4.32
N TRP A 271 -1.99 0.01 -3.10
CA TRP A 271 -2.18 -0.98 -2.04
C TRP A 271 -3.33 -1.96 -2.35
N GLU A 272 -4.42 -1.49 -2.92
CA GLU A 272 -5.54 -2.33 -3.40
C GLU A 272 -5.05 -3.32 -4.48
N SER A 273 -4.21 -2.84 -5.42
CA SER A 273 -3.54 -3.71 -6.42
C SER A 273 -2.53 -4.71 -5.84
N LEU A 274 -2.21 -4.60 -4.54
CA LEU A 274 -1.34 -5.48 -3.75
C LEU A 274 -2.09 -6.25 -2.66
N GLY A 275 -3.43 -6.22 -2.66
CA GLY A 275 -4.30 -6.97 -1.74
C GLY A 275 -4.43 -6.37 -0.33
N MET A 276 -4.21 -5.06 -0.19
CA MET A 276 -4.24 -4.32 1.08
C MET A 276 -5.09 -3.04 0.95
N GLU A 277 -5.47 -2.43 2.07
CA GLU A 277 -6.26 -1.19 2.14
C GLU A 277 -5.52 -0.15 2.98
N LEU A 278 -5.88 1.14 2.88
CA LEU A 278 -5.48 2.12 3.90
C LEU A 278 -6.55 2.28 4.98
N THR A 279 -6.12 2.32 6.25
CA THR A 279 -6.95 2.79 7.35
C THR A 279 -7.26 4.28 7.21
N THR A 280 -8.25 4.76 7.96
CA THR A 280 -8.57 6.20 8.11
C THR A 280 -7.39 7.05 8.64
N GLN A 281 -6.35 6.42 9.20
CA GLN A 281 -5.10 7.08 9.63
C GLN A 281 -3.98 6.99 8.57
N GLY A 282 -4.28 6.57 7.34
CA GLY A 282 -3.30 6.44 6.26
C GLY A 282 -2.24 5.35 6.52
N GLN A 283 -2.56 4.32 7.30
CA GLN A 283 -1.69 3.15 7.55
C GLN A 283 -2.17 1.96 6.69
N PRO A 284 -1.29 1.13 6.11
CA PRO A 284 -1.74 -0.03 5.35
C PRO A 284 -2.23 -1.14 6.29
N SER A 285 -3.47 -1.59 6.10
CA SER A 285 -4.07 -2.74 6.79
C SER A 285 -4.43 -3.87 5.84
N ARG A 286 -4.65 -5.06 6.41
CA ARG A 286 -5.25 -6.19 5.72
C ARG A 286 -6.74 -5.90 5.54
N ILE A 287 -7.23 -5.95 4.29
CA ILE A 287 -8.66 -6.00 3.96
C ILE A 287 -9.35 -7.00 4.88
N ARG A 288 -10.31 -6.50 5.67
CA ARG A 288 -11.17 -7.34 6.50
C ARG A 288 -12.32 -7.87 5.63
N PRO A 289 -12.59 -9.19 5.65
CA PRO A 289 -13.83 -9.74 5.11
C PRO A 289 -15.02 -9.43 6.03
#